data_AF-A0A7S0QQA8-F1
#
_entry.id   AF-A0A7S0QQA8-F1
#
_cell.length_a   1.000
_cell.length_b   1.000
_cell.length_c   1.000
_cell.angle_alpha   90.00
_cell.angle_beta   90.00
_cell.angle_gamma   90.00
#
_symmetry.space_group_name_H-M   'P 1'
#
loop_
_entity.id
_entity.type
_entity.pdbx_description
1 polymer ?
#
loop_
_entity_poly.entity_id
_entity_poly.type
_entity_poly.pdbx_seq_one_letter_code
_entity_poly.pdbx_strand_id
1 'polypeptide(L)'
;MTLTHLEEFRDIMYTDNFVDLARLKNCALHGVPPEIRAEVWKYLLDVSKLDKSEEVSLSKKLVEKYEEMAEASQNDMEILRKVKFQLRSYKSPIWEAALDAKGRKMMERVAVCYLAQNSDTPNDDALSITCFLPPFVYCVQEESDAYYCFQGLMQ
;
A
#
# COMPACT_ATOMS: atom_id res chain seq x y z
N MET A 1 20.54 -4.16 -19.52
CA MET A 1 19.82 -5.43 -19.70
C MET A 1 18.54 -5.37 -18.88
N THR A 2 17.60 -4.48 -19.24
CA THR A 2 16.46 -4.07 -18.38
C THR A 2 15.12 -4.05 -19.12
N LEU A 3 15.14 -3.99 -20.46
CA LEU A 3 13.93 -3.89 -21.28
C LEU A 3 13.13 -5.21 -21.32
N THR A 4 13.80 -6.37 -21.28
CA THR A 4 13.14 -7.68 -21.37
C THR A 4 12.27 -7.97 -20.15
N HIS A 5 12.71 -7.57 -18.96
CA HIS A 5 12.02 -7.86 -17.70
C HIS A 5 10.76 -7.00 -17.50
N LEU A 6 10.72 -5.78 -18.07
CA LEU A 6 9.55 -4.90 -17.98
C LEU A 6 8.42 -5.40 -18.90
N GLU A 7 8.75 -5.78 -20.13
CA GLU A 7 7.77 -6.27 -21.09
C GLU A 7 7.12 -7.59 -20.61
N GLU A 8 7.88 -8.48 -19.96
CA GLU A 8 7.30 -9.68 -19.34
C GLU A 8 6.21 -9.37 -18.31
N PHE A 9 6.40 -8.34 -17.48
CA PHE A 9 5.36 -7.92 -16.54
C PHE A 9 4.16 -7.31 -17.27
N ARG A 10 4.40 -6.51 -18.32
CA ARG A 10 3.32 -5.90 -19.12
C ARG A 10 2.47 -6.96 -19.79
N ASP A 11 3.10 -7.98 -20.36
CA ASP A 11 2.43 -9.12 -20.99
C ASP A 11 1.51 -9.87 -20.02
N ILE A 12 1.86 -9.92 -18.73
CA ILE A 12 1.07 -10.59 -17.69
C ILE A 12 -0.07 -9.69 -17.19
N MET A 13 0.21 -8.40 -16.98
CA MET A 13 -0.73 -7.47 -16.35
C MET A 13 -1.75 -6.87 -17.32
N TYR A 14 -1.41 -6.73 -18.60
CA TYR A 14 -2.27 -6.10 -19.61
C TYR A 14 -2.95 -7.13 -20.52
N THR A 15 -3.16 -8.35 -20.02
CA THR A 15 -4.05 -9.32 -20.67
C THR A 15 -5.49 -8.84 -20.59
N ASP A 16 -6.33 -9.24 -21.55
CA ASP A 16 -7.72 -8.76 -21.64
C ASP A 16 -8.67 -9.41 -20.61
N ASN A 17 -8.32 -10.59 -20.09
CA ASN A 17 -9.24 -11.40 -19.28
C ASN A 17 -8.73 -11.62 -17.86
N PHE A 18 -7.64 -12.40 -17.72
CA PHE A 18 -7.14 -12.84 -16.42
C PHE A 18 -5.63 -12.62 -16.31
N VAL A 19 -5.22 -12.07 -15.17
CA VAL A 19 -3.80 -11.95 -14.80
C VAL A 19 -3.31 -13.30 -14.28
N ASP A 20 -2.25 -13.85 -14.90
CA ASP A 20 -1.59 -15.07 -14.43
C ASP A 20 -0.73 -14.76 -13.19
N LEU A 21 -1.32 -14.94 -12.01
CA LEU A 21 -0.65 -14.68 -10.73
C LEU A 21 0.57 -15.58 -10.50
N ALA A 22 0.55 -16.82 -11.00
CA ALA A 22 1.67 -17.74 -10.81
C ALA A 22 2.90 -17.25 -11.60
N ARG A 23 2.69 -16.87 -12.86
CA ARG A 23 3.73 -16.25 -13.68
C ARG A 23 4.18 -14.91 -13.10
N LEU A 24 3.26 -14.08 -12.62
CA LEU A 24 3.58 -12.79 -12.00
C LEU A 24 4.49 -12.97 -10.76
N LYS A 25 4.17 -13.92 -9.89
CA LYS A 25 4.97 -14.27 -8.70
C LYS A 25 6.37 -14.73 -9.10
N ASN A 26 6.49 -15.59 -10.10
CA ASN A 26 7.78 -16.06 -10.59
C ASN A 26 8.65 -14.91 -11.12
N CYS A 27 8.08 -13.99 -11.91
CA CYS A 27 8.80 -12.80 -12.38
C CYS A 27 9.23 -11.89 -11.20
N ALA A 28 8.37 -11.72 -10.19
CA ALA A 28 8.64 -10.84 -9.06
C ALA A 28 9.79 -11.32 -8.14
N LEU A 29 10.16 -12.62 -8.17
CA LEU A 29 11.29 -13.16 -7.40
C LEU A 29 12.63 -12.48 -7.74
N HIS A 30 12.77 -11.97 -8.96
CA HIS A 30 13.98 -11.29 -9.43
C HIS A 30 13.92 -9.77 -9.25
N GLY A 31 12.88 -9.28 -8.57
CA GLY A 31 12.63 -7.87 -8.33
C GLY A 31 11.61 -7.29 -9.32
N VAL A 32 10.94 -6.23 -8.87
CA VAL A 32 9.92 -5.53 -9.65
C VAL A 32 10.44 -4.17 -10.10
N PRO A 33 10.40 -3.86 -11.41
CA PRO A 33 10.80 -2.57 -11.96
C PRO A 33 10.04 -1.41 -11.29
N PRO A 34 10.72 -0.28 -10.97
CA PRO A 34 10.08 0.86 -10.30
C PRO A 34 8.83 1.39 -10.99
N GLU A 35 8.80 1.36 -12.32
CA GLU A 35 7.78 1.98 -13.17
C GLU A 35 6.41 1.28 -13.11
N ILE A 36 6.37 0.04 -12.64
CA ILE A 36 5.16 -0.79 -12.56
C ILE A 36 4.96 -1.42 -11.17
N ARG A 37 5.79 -0.99 -10.21
CA ARG A 37 5.84 -1.65 -8.89
C ARG A 37 4.52 -1.54 -8.16
N ALA A 38 3.85 -0.39 -8.26
CA ALA A 38 2.57 -0.16 -7.63
C ALA A 38 1.50 -1.15 -8.14
N GLU A 39 1.39 -1.30 -9.45
CA GLU A 39 0.43 -2.18 -10.10
C GLU A 39 0.70 -3.65 -9.78
N VAL A 40 1.97 -4.09 -9.86
CA VAL A 40 2.35 -5.46 -9.53
C VAL A 40 2.04 -5.78 -8.07
N TRP A 41 2.39 -4.88 -7.13
CA TRP A 41 2.13 -5.08 -5.71
C TRP A 41 0.65 -5.22 -5.39
N LYS A 42 -0.22 -4.49 -6.09
CA LYS A 42 -1.66 -4.65 -5.91
C LYS A 42 -2.15 -6.06 -6.22
N TYR A 43 -1.60 -6.74 -7.24
CA TYR A 43 -1.94 -8.15 -7.47
C TYR A 43 -1.29 -9.08 -6.44
N LEU A 44 -0.02 -8.84 -6.09
CA LEU A 44 0.70 -9.73 -5.17
C LEU A 44 0.13 -9.69 -3.74
N LEU A 45 -0.47 -8.56 -3.36
CA LEU A 45 -1.06 -8.31 -2.05
C LEU A 45 -2.60 -8.43 -2.06
N ASP A 46 -3.18 -9.03 -3.11
CA ASP A 46 -4.62 -9.29 -3.27
C ASP A 46 -5.53 -8.04 -3.19
N VAL A 47 -5.00 -6.87 -3.56
CA VAL A 47 -5.73 -5.62 -3.67
C VAL A 47 -6.47 -5.52 -5.02
N SER A 48 -5.84 -5.97 -6.10
CA SER A 48 -6.44 -6.07 -7.43
C SER A 48 -6.96 -7.48 -7.73
N LYS A 49 -8.11 -7.59 -8.40
CA LYS A 49 -8.62 -8.89 -8.88
C LYS A 49 -7.84 -9.38 -10.09
N LEU A 50 -7.67 -10.69 -10.18
CA LEU A 50 -7.09 -11.32 -11.37
C LEU A 50 -8.02 -11.18 -12.59
N ASP A 51 -9.33 -11.15 -12.38
CA ASP A 51 -10.33 -10.90 -13.42
C ASP A 51 -10.42 -9.40 -13.72
N LYS A 52 -10.07 -9.02 -14.95
CA LYS A 52 -10.07 -7.63 -15.43
C LYS A 52 -11.45 -7.00 -15.44
N SER A 53 -12.51 -7.79 -15.62
CA SER A 53 -13.88 -7.27 -15.68
C SER A 53 -14.37 -6.73 -14.32
N GLU A 54 -13.76 -7.18 -13.22
CA GLU A 54 -14.14 -6.77 -11.87
C GLU A 54 -13.29 -5.61 -11.30
N GLU A 55 -12.12 -5.33 -11.88
CA GLU A 55 -11.12 -4.40 -11.33
C GLU A 55 -11.68 -3.00 -11.04
N VAL A 56 -12.39 -2.41 -12.00
CA VAL A 56 -12.95 -1.05 -11.86
C VAL A 56 -13.99 -1.01 -10.72
N SER A 57 -14.83 -2.03 -10.65
CA SER A 57 -15.88 -2.12 -9.63
C SER A 57 -15.29 -2.34 -8.23
N LEU A 58 -14.23 -3.14 -8.12
CA LEU A 58 -13.53 -3.36 -6.86
C LEU A 58 -12.79 -2.10 -6.42
N SER A 59 -12.05 -1.46 -7.31
CA SER A 59 -11.29 -0.24 -7.01
C SER A 59 -12.19 0.84 -6.43
N LYS A 60 -13.37 1.07 -7.04
CA LYS A 60 -14.36 2.01 -6.51
C LYS A 60 -14.84 1.64 -5.10
N LYS A 61 -15.19 0.36 -4.88
CA LYS A 61 -15.63 -0.12 -3.55
C LYS A 61 -14.56 0.03 -2.49
N LEU A 62 -13.29 -0.22 -2.84
CA LEU A 62 -12.16 -0.10 -1.92
C LEU A 62 -11.94 1.36 -1.51
N VAL A 63 -12.01 2.29 -2.48
CA VAL A 63 -11.94 3.74 -2.21
C VAL A 63 -13.05 4.17 -1.25
N GLU A 64 -14.31 3.86 -1.56
CA GLU A 64 -15.47 4.22 -0.73
C GLU A 64 -15.32 3.68 0.70
N LYS A 65 -14.98 2.39 0.83
CA LYS A 65 -14.76 1.75 2.13
C LYS A 65 -13.60 2.40 2.90
N TYR A 66 -12.52 2.76 2.21
CA TYR A 66 -11.39 3.43 2.85
C TYR A 66 -11.77 4.82 3.37
N GLU A 67 -12.52 5.60 2.58
CA GLU A 67 -12.97 6.94 2.98
C GLU A 67 -13.83 6.90 4.24
N GLU A 68 -14.77 5.95 4.32
CA GLU A 68 -15.61 5.73 5.52
C GLU A 68 -14.77 5.41 6.76
N MET A 69 -13.80 4.48 6.64
CA MET A 69 -12.91 4.12 7.74
C MET A 69 -11.99 5.28 8.14
N ALA A 70 -11.48 6.04 7.17
CA ALA A 70 -10.59 7.16 7.41
C ALA A 70 -11.30 8.31 8.13
N GLU A 71 -12.55 8.62 7.77
CA GLU A 71 -13.36 9.64 8.44
C GLU A 71 -13.64 9.25 9.90
N ALA A 72 -14.02 8.00 10.15
CA ALA A 72 -14.25 7.50 11.50
C ALA A 72 -12.99 7.58 12.37
N SER A 73 -11.83 7.26 11.80
CA SER A 73 -10.55 7.17 12.52
C SER A 73 -9.94 8.53 12.86
N GLN A 74 -10.27 9.60 12.12
CA GLN A 74 -9.72 10.94 12.36
C GLN A 74 -10.10 11.55 13.71
N ASN A 75 -11.17 11.06 14.33
CA ASN A 75 -11.63 11.55 15.62
C ASN A 75 -10.88 10.92 16.82
N ASP A 76 -10.07 9.88 16.59
CA ASP A 76 -9.26 9.25 17.63
C ASP A 76 -7.97 10.04 17.89
N MET A 77 -8.08 10.99 18.82
CA MET A 77 -6.96 11.84 19.23
C MET A 77 -5.85 11.08 19.95
N GLU A 78 -6.11 9.90 20.52
CA GLU A 78 -5.08 9.10 21.17
C GLU A 78 -4.18 8.43 20.13
N ILE A 79 -4.79 7.74 19.16
CA ILE A 79 -4.07 7.10 18.06
C ILE A 79 -3.29 8.14 17.26
N LEU A 80 -3.92 9.27 16.95
CA LEU A 80 -3.26 10.36 16.20
C LEU A 80 -1.98 10.85 16.89
N ARG A 81 -2.00 11.03 18.22
CA ARG A 81 -0.81 11.47 18.97
C ARG A 81 0.28 10.40 18.95
N LYS A 82 -0.08 9.13 19.14
CA LYS A 82 0.88 8.01 19.11
C LYS A 82 1.56 7.89 17.75
N VAL A 83 0.78 7.92 16.65
CA VAL A 83 1.31 7.88 15.28
C VAL A 83 2.25 9.05 15.03
N LYS A 84 1.84 10.28 15.37
CA LYS A 84 2.70 11.47 15.20
C LYS A 84 4.02 11.37 15.95
N PHE A 85 3.98 10.86 17.18
CA PHE A 85 5.19 10.67 17.98
C PHE A 85 6.14 9.65 17.34
N GLN A 86 5.60 8.52 16.87
CA GLN A 86 6.37 7.44 16.27
C GLN A 86 6.96 7.84 14.91
N LEU A 87 6.16 8.43 14.03
CA LEU A 87 6.64 8.90 12.72
C LEU A 87 7.71 10.00 12.84
N ARG A 88 7.71 10.78 13.94
CA ARG A 88 8.80 11.73 14.24
C ARG A 88 10.07 11.06 14.76
N SER A 89 9.91 9.94 15.44
CA SER A 89 11.02 9.16 16.01
C SER A 89 11.68 8.28 14.94
N TYR A 90 10.91 7.83 13.95
CA TYR A 90 11.40 7.14 12.77
C TYR A 90 12.13 8.09 11.83
N LYS A 91 13.47 8.07 11.89
CA LYS A 91 14.34 8.82 10.99
C LYS A 91 15.00 7.88 10.00
N SER A 92 14.51 7.89 8.77
CA SER A 92 15.15 7.20 7.64
C SER A 92 15.60 8.24 6.63
N PRO A 93 16.92 8.44 6.43
CA PRO A 93 17.43 9.40 5.45
C PRO A 93 16.89 9.16 4.04
N ILE A 94 16.63 7.89 3.70
CA ILE A 94 16.06 7.49 2.40
C ILE A 94 14.63 8.03 2.26
N TRP A 95 13.78 7.79 3.27
CA TRP A 95 12.37 8.20 3.19
C TRP A 95 12.16 9.68 3.47
N GLU A 96 13.04 10.31 4.25
CA GLU A 96 13.06 11.76 4.43
C GLU A 96 13.35 12.50 3.12
N ALA A 97 14.25 11.96 2.30
CA ALA A 97 14.56 12.50 0.97
C ALA A 97 13.50 12.13 -0.08
N ALA A 98 12.91 10.94 0.01
CA ALA A 98 11.99 10.41 -1.01
C ALA A 98 10.54 10.92 -0.86
N LEU A 99 10.06 11.14 0.38
CA LEU A 99 8.69 11.59 0.63
C LEU A 99 8.62 13.11 0.77
N ASP A 100 7.70 13.73 0.04
CA ASP A 100 7.38 15.14 0.22
C ASP A 100 6.40 15.36 1.39
N ALA A 101 5.92 16.60 1.57
CA ALA A 101 4.96 16.91 2.62
C ALA A 101 3.61 16.19 2.41
N LYS A 102 3.20 15.97 1.15
CA LYS A 102 1.96 15.25 0.81
C LYS A 102 2.08 13.78 1.21
N GLY A 103 3.17 13.12 0.82
CA GLY A 103 3.47 11.73 1.16
C GLY A 103 3.55 11.53 2.67
N ARG A 104 4.22 12.42 3.41
CA ARG A 104 4.24 12.35 4.89
C ARG A 104 2.85 12.45 5.51
N LYS A 105 1.98 13.33 4.98
CA LYS A 105 0.59 13.46 5.46
C LYS A 105 -0.25 12.22 5.14
N MET A 106 -0.08 11.68 3.93
CA MET A 106 -0.73 10.44 3.50
C MET A 106 -0.31 9.26 4.39
N MET A 107 0.99 9.14 4.68
CA MET A 107 1.53 8.13 5.61
C MET A 107 0.90 8.23 7.01
N GLU A 108 0.77 9.43 7.56
CA GLU A 108 0.08 9.64 8.84
C GLU A 108 -1.37 9.17 8.81
N ARG A 109 -2.13 9.56 7.76
CA ARG A 109 -3.54 9.19 7.62
C ARG A 109 -3.75 7.69 7.51
N VAL A 110 -2.95 7.03 6.66
CA VAL A 110 -3.03 5.58 6.47
C VAL A 110 -2.66 4.84 7.76
N ALA A 111 -1.61 5.28 8.46
CA ALA A 111 -1.22 4.69 9.74
C ALA A 111 -2.31 4.82 10.81
N VAL A 112 -2.93 6.00 10.94
CA VAL A 112 -4.05 6.23 11.87
C VAL A 112 -5.22 5.32 11.54
N CYS A 113 -5.63 5.29 10.27
CA CYS A 113 -6.73 4.44 9.82
C CYS A 113 -6.44 2.95 10.11
N TYR A 114 -5.24 2.47 9.79
CA TYR A 114 -4.87 1.09 10.02
C TYR A 114 -4.92 0.71 11.50
N LEU A 115 -4.33 1.53 12.38
CA LEU A 115 -4.32 1.25 13.82
C LEU A 115 -5.71 1.31 14.43
N ALA A 116 -6.55 2.24 14.00
CA ALA A 116 -7.94 2.33 14.46
C ALA A 116 -8.76 1.07 14.09
N GLN A 117 -8.50 0.47 12.93
CA GLN A 117 -9.16 -0.77 12.50
C GLN A 117 -8.55 -2.03 13.13
N ASN A 118 -7.36 -1.94 13.74
CA ASN A 118 -6.61 -3.08 14.30
C ASN A 118 -6.24 -2.85 15.77
N SER A 119 -7.16 -2.28 16.55
CA SER A 119 -6.96 -1.91 17.97
C SER A 119 -6.66 -3.09 18.89
N ASP A 120 -6.91 -4.32 18.44
CA ASP A 120 -6.67 -5.55 19.21
C ASP A 120 -5.20 -5.99 19.20
N THR A 121 -4.36 -5.37 18.36
CA THR A 121 -2.91 -5.62 18.37
C THR A 121 -2.25 -4.91 19.56
N PRO A 122 -1.24 -5.52 20.22
CA PRO A 122 -0.47 -4.84 21.26
C PRO A 122 0.06 -3.51 20.73
N ASN A 123 -0.34 -2.40 21.37
CA ASN A 123 -0.12 -1.04 20.88
C ASN A 123 1.34 -0.73 20.51
N ASP A 124 2.32 -1.34 21.19
CA ASP A 124 3.75 -1.10 20.93
C ASP A 124 4.25 -1.81 19.64
N ASP A 125 3.72 -2.99 19.33
CA ASP A 125 4.03 -3.72 18.10
C ASP A 125 3.34 -3.08 16.89
N ALA A 126 2.08 -2.68 17.07
CA ALA A 126 1.27 -2.05 16.03
C ALA A 126 1.90 -0.74 15.51
N LEU A 127 2.47 0.06 16.41
CA LEU A 127 3.15 1.29 16.05
C LEU A 127 4.47 1.06 15.31
N SER A 128 5.23 0.03 15.70
CA SER A 128 6.51 -0.31 15.06
C SER A 128 6.31 -0.74 13.60
N ILE A 129 5.18 -1.39 13.31
CA ILE A 129 4.79 -1.85 11.97
C ILE A 129 4.58 -0.68 10.99
N THR A 130 4.25 0.54 11.46
CA THR A 130 4.10 1.72 10.59
C THR A 130 5.39 2.09 9.83
N CYS A 131 6.55 1.58 10.26
CA CYS A 131 7.82 1.73 9.54
C CYS A 131 7.87 1.03 8.18
N PHE A 132 6.94 0.09 7.91
CA PHE A 132 6.81 -0.60 6.62
C PHE A 132 5.90 0.14 5.62
N LEU A 133 5.27 1.23 6.03
CA LEU A 133 4.38 2.03 5.20
C LEU A 133 5.06 2.90 4.11
N PRO A 134 6.26 3.49 4.33
CA PRO A 134 6.88 4.39 3.36
C PRO A 134 7.02 3.86 1.92
N PRO A 135 7.42 2.58 1.69
CA PRO A 135 7.48 2.03 0.33
C PRO A 135 6.14 2.08 -0.40
N PHE A 136 5.03 1.81 0.30
CA PHE A 136 3.69 1.87 -0.29
C PHE A 136 3.29 3.29 -0.59
N VAL A 137 3.51 4.23 0.33
CA VAL A 137 3.19 5.65 0.09
C VAL A 137 4.03 6.24 -1.05
N TYR A 138 5.28 5.80 -1.18
CA TYR A 138 6.15 6.24 -2.26
C TYR A 138 5.75 5.69 -3.63
N CYS A 139 5.41 4.39 -3.71
CA CYS A 139 5.09 3.74 -4.98
C CYS A 139 3.62 3.92 -5.37
N VAL A 140 2.72 3.73 -4.40
CA VAL A 140 1.27 3.71 -4.54
C VAL A 140 0.75 5.09 -4.11
N GLN A 141 0.60 5.98 -5.08
CA GLN A 141 0.28 7.40 -4.81
C GLN A 141 -1.18 7.62 -4.36
N GLU A 142 -2.05 6.63 -4.55
CA GLU A 142 -3.44 6.65 -4.09
C GLU A 142 -3.56 6.13 -2.66
N GLU A 143 -4.26 6.88 -1.81
CA GLU A 143 -4.28 6.65 -0.37
C GLU A 143 -4.96 5.33 0.02
N SER A 144 -6.09 5.00 -0.61
CA SER A 144 -6.79 3.73 -0.41
C SER A 144 -5.92 2.54 -0.82
N ASP A 145 -5.27 2.61 -1.99
CA ASP A 145 -4.43 1.53 -2.48
C ASP A 145 -3.22 1.32 -1.56
N ALA A 146 -2.60 2.40 -1.05
CA ALA A 146 -1.51 2.29 -0.08
C ALA A 146 -1.95 1.65 1.23
N TYR A 147 -3.15 1.97 1.71
CA TYR A 147 -3.76 1.34 2.88
C TYR A 147 -3.97 -0.16 2.67
N TYR A 148 -4.62 -0.58 1.57
CA TYR A 148 -4.90 -1.99 1.35
C TYR A 148 -3.64 -2.80 1.02
N CYS A 149 -2.66 -2.23 0.32
CA CYS A 149 -1.37 -2.90 0.12
C CYS A 149 -0.67 -3.12 1.47
N PHE A 150 -0.62 -2.10 2.31
CA PHE A 150 -0.04 -2.22 3.65
C PHE A 150 -0.79 -3.23 4.50
N GLN A 151 -2.13 -3.20 4.49
CA GLN A 151 -2.96 -4.17 5.19
C GLN A 151 -2.71 -5.60 4.69
N GLY A 152 -2.62 -5.82 3.38
CA GLY A 152 -2.33 -7.12 2.79
C GLY A 152 -0.94 -7.66 3.16
N LEU A 153 0.03 -6.78 3.40
CA LEU A 153 1.35 -7.19 3.92
C LEU A 153 1.30 -7.65 5.38
N MET A 154 0.34 -7.16 6.17
CA MET A 154 0.24 -7.44 7.60
C MET A 154 -0.59 -8.66 7.97
N GLN A 155 -1.16 -9.36 6.98
CA GLN A 155 -1.92 -10.60 7.15
C GLN A 155 -1.01 -11.82 6.96
#